data_AF-A0A6V7LR95-F1
#
_entry.id   AF-A0A6V7LR95-F1
#
_cell.length_a   1.000
_cell.length_b   1.000
_cell.length_c   1.000
_cell.angle_alpha   90.00
_cell.angle_beta   90.00
_cell.angle_gamma   90.00
#
_symmetry.space_group_name_H-M   'P 1'
#
loop_
_entity.id
_entity.type
_entity.pdbx_description
1 polymer ?
#
loop_
_entity_poly.entity_id
_entity_poly.type
_entity_poly.pdbx_seq_one_letter_code
_entity_poly.pdbx_strand_id
1 'polypeptide(L)'
;EFEFQTVVIVPESFNTNEGLRGLKNGGFCHPGLAKVSKWNDYIHKFFERKAWDHECRADVSVAENEAINLKNFFGRACRPGEWVQDRNEDKRL
;
A
#
# COMPACT_ATOMS: atom_id res chain seq x y z
N GLU A 1 26.20 -0.21 -4.67
CA GLU A 1 25.43 -0.84 -3.57
C GLU A 1 24.23 0.06 -3.29
N PHE A 2 23.04 -0.50 -3.03
CA PHE A 2 21.86 0.31 -2.70
C PHE A 2 21.88 0.65 -1.20
N GLU A 3 21.53 1.89 -0.83
CA GLU A 3 21.46 2.30 0.59
C GLU A 3 20.29 1.61 1.32
N PHE A 4 19.21 1.27 0.59
CA PHE A 4 18.01 0.61 1.14
C PHE A 4 17.35 -0.32 0.12
N GLN A 5 16.59 -1.30 0.61
CA GLN A 5 15.79 -2.22 -0.20
C GLN A 5 14.36 -2.35 0.37
N THR A 6 13.36 -2.34 -0.51
CA THR A 6 11.98 -2.68 -0.15
C THR A 6 11.84 -4.18 0.04
N VAL A 7 11.35 -4.60 1.21
CA VAL A 7 11.16 -6.00 1.58
C VAL A 7 9.74 -6.21 2.13
N VAL A 8 9.26 -7.45 2.05
CA VAL A 8 8.00 -7.88 2.65
C VAL A 8 8.34 -8.79 3.81
N ILE A 9 7.80 -8.49 4.99
CA ILE A 9 7.98 -9.29 6.20
C ILE A 9 6.68 -10.06 6.43
N VAL A 10 6.77 -11.39 6.48
CA VAL A 10 5.65 -12.31 6.70
C VAL A 10 5.97 -13.26 7.86
N PRO A 11 4.96 -13.86 8.52
CA PRO A 11 5.19 -14.92 9.49
C PRO A 11 5.92 -16.11 8.86
N GLU A 12 6.69 -16.85 9.64
CA GLU A 12 7.38 -18.06 9.18
C GLU A 12 6.42 -19.13 8.63
N SER A 13 5.17 -19.15 9.12
CA SER A 13 4.11 -20.04 8.65
C SER A 13 3.52 -19.66 7.28
N PHE A 14 3.95 -18.55 6.67
CA PHE A 14 3.43 -18.10 5.39
C PHE A 14 3.92 -19.00 4.23
N ASN A 15 2.98 -19.47 3.41
CA ASN A 15 3.29 -20.27 2.22
C ASN A 15 3.83 -19.38 1.09
N THR A 16 5.14 -19.43 0.87
CA THR A 16 5.83 -18.61 -0.14
C THR A 16 5.65 -19.10 -1.58
N ASN A 17 5.09 -20.29 -1.81
CA ASN A 17 4.91 -20.85 -3.16
C ASN A 17 3.99 -20.00 -4.05
N GLU A 18 3.08 -19.23 -3.45
CA GLU A 18 2.16 -18.33 -4.16
C GLU A 18 2.74 -16.92 -4.38
N GLY A 19 3.96 -16.66 -3.89
CA GLY A 19 4.61 -15.36 -3.98
C GLY A 19 3.73 -14.23 -3.41
N LEU A 20 3.67 -13.11 -4.12
CA LEU A 20 2.86 -11.95 -3.70
C LEU A 20 1.35 -12.23 -3.72
N ARG A 21 0.88 -13.17 -4.55
CA ARG A 21 -0.56 -13.50 -4.61
C ARG A 21 -1.05 -14.14 -3.32
N GLY A 22 -0.19 -14.88 -2.62
CA GLY A 22 -0.49 -15.49 -1.33
C GLY A 22 -0.76 -14.46 -0.22
N LEU A 23 -0.41 -13.19 -0.43
CA LEU A 23 -0.67 -12.11 0.53
C LEU A 23 -2.15 -11.67 0.56
N LYS A 24 -2.96 -12.10 -0.42
CA LYS A 24 -4.38 -11.75 -0.50
C LYS A 24 -5.10 -12.18 0.79
N ASN A 25 -5.89 -11.27 1.36
CA ASN A 25 -6.60 -11.42 2.64
C ASN A 25 -5.70 -11.62 3.89
N GLY A 26 -4.37 -11.50 3.77
CA GLY A 26 -3.42 -11.73 4.87
C GLY A 26 -3.36 -10.60 5.91
N GLY A 27 -3.98 -9.45 5.61
CA GLY A 27 -3.79 -8.22 6.36
C GLY A 27 -2.52 -7.46 5.95
N PHE A 28 -2.50 -6.15 6.13
CA PHE A 28 -1.39 -5.30 5.68
C PHE A 28 -1.03 -4.21 6.68
N CYS A 29 0.25 -4.08 6.98
CA CYS A 29 0.83 -3.01 7.79
C CYS A 29 1.89 -2.29 6.95
N HIS A 30 1.62 -1.03 6.59
CA HIS A 30 2.57 -0.19 5.87
C HIS A 30 3.36 0.68 6.85
N PRO A 31 4.67 0.95 6.62
CA PRO A 31 5.45 1.90 7.43
C PRO A 31 4.89 3.34 7.41
N GLY A 32 4.03 3.65 6.44
CA GLY A 32 3.35 4.93 6.29
C GLY A 32 4.07 5.90 5.34
N LEU A 33 3.32 6.89 4.84
CA LEU A 33 3.87 7.97 4.02
C LEU A 33 4.35 9.09 4.95
N ALA A 34 5.59 9.02 5.40
CA ALA A 34 6.15 10.01 6.30
C ALA A 34 6.74 11.22 5.55
N LYS A 35 6.27 12.44 5.87
CA LYS A 35 6.83 13.72 5.38
C LYS A 35 8.30 13.94 5.77
N VAL A 36 8.78 13.22 6.79
CA VAL A 36 10.15 13.32 7.34
C VAL A 36 11.16 12.41 6.63
N SER A 37 10.72 11.66 5.62
CA SER A 37 11.55 10.69 4.91
C SER A 37 12.29 11.35 3.74
N LYS A 38 13.54 10.93 3.49
CA LYS A 38 14.26 11.21 2.23
C LYS A 38 13.58 10.56 1.01
N TRP A 39 12.51 9.79 1.21
CA TRP A 39 11.84 8.99 0.20
C TRP A 39 10.50 9.61 -0.17
N ASN A 40 10.26 9.73 -1.47
CA ASN A 40 9.00 10.20 -2.03
C ASN A 40 7.96 9.06 -2.09
N ASP A 41 6.71 9.43 -2.39
CA ASP A 41 5.59 8.49 -2.53
C ASP A 41 5.85 7.39 -3.56
N TYR A 42 6.70 7.66 -4.56
CA TYR A 42 7.07 6.64 -5.54
C TYR A 42 7.75 5.46 -4.85
N ILE A 43 8.73 5.71 -3.97
CA ILE A 43 9.42 4.63 -3.26
C ILE A 43 8.48 3.95 -2.27
N HIS A 44 7.72 4.73 -1.49
CA HIS A 44 6.81 4.17 -0.48
C HIS A 44 5.72 3.29 -1.10
N LYS A 45 5.10 3.72 -2.21
CA LYS A 45 4.05 2.97 -2.89
C LYS A 45 4.59 1.89 -3.84
N PHE A 46 5.90 1.63 -3.86
CA PHE A 46 6.50 0.66 -4.80
C PHE A 46 5.94 -0.76 -4.61
N PHE A 47 5.83 -1.21 -3.37
CA PHE A 47 5.27 -2.53 -3.06
C PHE A 47 3.83 -2.64 -3.54
N GLU A 48 3.02 -1.62 -3.25
CA GLU A 48 1.60 -1.59 -3.62
C GLU A 48 1.42 -1.78 -5.13
N ARG A 49 2.19 -1.02 -5.94
CA ARG A 49 2.20 -1.13 -7.42
C ARG A 49 2.70 -2.47 -7.97
N LYS A 50 3.34 -3.31 -7.14
CA LYS A 50 3.87 -4.62 -7.54
C LYS A 50 3.05 -5.80 -7.03
N ALA A 51 2.33 -5.61 -5.93
CA ALA A 51 1.67 -6.70 -5.22
C ALA A 51 0.33 -7.13 -5.84
N TRP A 52 -0.39 -6.21 -6.50
CA TRP A 52 -1.66 -6.52 -7.15
C TRP A 52 -1.90 -5.69 -8.42
N ASP A 53 -2.77 -6.23 -9.28
CA ASP A 53 -3.28 -5.50 -10.44
C ASP A 53 -4.31 -4.47 -9.98
N HIS A 54 -4.11 -3.21 -10.37
CA HIS A 54 -4.96 -2.11 -9.91
C HIS A 54 -6.20 -2.00 -10.78
N GLU A 55 -7.37 -2.02 -10.16
CA GLU A 55 -8.63 -1.64 -10.81
C GLU A 55 -8.80 -0.12 -10.72
N CYS A 56 -8.94 0.54 -11.88
CA CYS A 56 -9.20 1.97 -11.95
C CYS A 56 -10.69 2.24 -12.18
N ARG A 57 -11.34 2.89 -11.22
CA ARG A 57 -12.72 3.34 -11.30
C ARG A 57 -12.76 4.83 -11.65
N ALA A 58 -13.53 5.19 -12.67
CA ALA A 58 -13.56 6.55 -13.22
C ALA A 58 -14.40 7.54 -12.39
N ASP A 59 -15.24 7.04 -11.49
CA ASP A 59 -16.16 7.78 -10.64
C ASP A 59 -15.57 8.21 -9.28
N VAL A 60 -14.33 7.80 -8.98
CA VAL A 60 -13.62 8.11 -7.73
C VAL A 60 -12.23 8.66 -8.01
N SER A 61 -11.67 9.36 -7.02
CA SER A 61 -10.31 9.90 -7.10
C SER A 61 -9.24 8.81 -7.15
N VAL A 62 -8.00 9.19 -7.49
CA VAL A 62 -6.85 8.27 -7.47
C VAL A 62 -6.61 7.71 -6.07
N ALA A 63 -6.70 8.54 -5.03
CA ALA A 63 -6.50 8.11 -3.65
C ALA A 63 -7.61 7.15 -3.18
N GLU A 64 -8.85 7.38 -3.59
CA GLU A 64 -9.96 6.44 -3.34
C GLU A 64 -9.73 5.10 -4.04
N ASN A 65 -9.29 5.13 -5.31
CA ASN A 65 -8.90 3.92 -6.02
C ASN A 65 -7.79 3.17 -5.27
N GLU A 66 -6.75 3.84 -4.79
CA GLU A 66 -5.69 3.23 -3.98
C GLU A 66 -6.27 2.56 -2.72
N ALA A 67 -7.11 3.27 -1.96
CA ALA A 67 -7.72 2.75 -0.73
C ALA A 67 -8.63 1.54 -0.99
N ILE A 68 -9.45 1.62 -2.04
CA ILE A 68 -10.34 0.54 -2.48
C ILE A 68 -9.53 -0.70 -2.89
N ASN A 69 -8.50 -0.54 -3.71
CA ASN A 69 -7.66 -1.65 -4.14
C ASN A 69 -6.95 -2.31 -2.95
N LEU A 70 -6.43 -1.50 -2.03
CA LEU A 70 -5.79 -1.99 -0.82
C LEU A 70 -6.76 -2.81 0.04
N LYS A 71 -7.98 -2.29 0.24
CA LYS A 71 -9.07 -2.99 0.94
C LYS A 71 -9.46 -4.28 0.24
N ASN A 72 -9.60 -4.27 -1.09
CA ASN A 72 -10.03 -5.46 -1.85
C ASN A 72 -8.97 -6.57 -1.85
N PHE A 73 -7.69 -6.20 -1.84
CA PHE A 73 -6.60 -7.19 -1.86
C PHE A 73 -6.31 -7.75 -0.46
N PHE A 74 -6.17 -6.89 0.57
CA PHE A 74 -5.76 -7.33 1.91
C PHE A 74 -6.91 -7.50 2.90
N GLY A 75 -8.09 -6.95 2.63
CA GLY A 75 -9.21 -6.88 3.56
C GLY A 75 -8.95 -5.88 4.69
N ARG A 76 -8.06 -6.23 5.62
CA ARG A 76 -7.64 -5.37 6.74
C ARG A 76 -6.29 -4.74 6.45
N ALA A 77 -6.21 -3.41 6.44
CA ALA A 77 -4.97 -2.71 6.15
C ALA A 77 -4.78 -1.48 7.04
N CYS A 78 -3.53 -1.15 7.34
CA CYS A 78 -3.13 0.08 8.00
C CYS A 78 -2.04 0.75 7.15
N ARG A 79 -2.36 1.90 6.55
CA ARG A 79 -1.40 2.74 5.80
C ARG A 79 -1.36 4.15 6.41
N PRO A 80 -0.49 4.40 7.40
CA PRO A 80 -0.43 5.71 8.05
C PRO A 80 0.03 6.84 7.12
N GLY A 81 -0.35 8.08 7.45
CA GLY A 81 0.01 9.28 6.71
C GLY A 81 -1.14 9.83 5.86
N GLU A 82 -0.93 11.01 5.29
CA GLU A 82 -1.90 11.67 4.42
C GLU A 82 -2.09 10.84 3.13
N TRP A 83 -3.34 10.64 2.73
CA TRP A 83 -3.74 10.05 1.45
C TRP A 83 -3.72 11.08 0.32
N VAL A 84 -4.05 12.33 0.64
CA VAL A 84 -4.01 13.45 -0.28
C VAL A 84 -3.50 14.72 0.41
N GLN A 85 -3.06 15.72 -0.37
CA GLN A 85 -2.56 16.98 0.19
C GLN A 85 -3.68 17.92 0.67
N ASP A 86 -4.89 17.80 0.10
CA ASP A 86 -6.04 18.58 0.57
C ASP A 86 -6.53 18.04 1.91
N ARG A 87 -6.53 18.88 2.95
CA ARG A 87 -6.84 18.45 4.31
C ARG A 87 -8.29 18.05 4.54
N ASN A 88 -9.22 18.61 3.77
CA ASN A 88 -10.64 18.29 3.94
C ASN A 88 -10.94 16.95 3.30
N GLU A 89 -10.37 16.72 2.12
CA GLU A 89 -10.44 15.45 1.42
C GLU A 89 -9.71 14.33 2.19
N ASP A 90 -8.50 14.60 2.72
CA ASP A 90 -7.75 13.63 3.51
C ASP A 90 -8.51 13.15 4.75
N LYS A 91 -9.25 14.05 5.41
CA LYS A 91 -10.11 13.70 6.55
C LYS A 91 -11.36 12.92 6.16
N ARG A 92 -11.79 13.01 4.90
CA ARG A 92 -12.98 12.31 4.38
C ARG A 92 -12.66 10.86 4.03
N LEU A 93 -11.44 10.61 3.56
CA LEU A 93 -10.91 9.29 3.22
C LEU A 93 -10.67 8.43 4.48
#